data_AF-A0A101KPR7-F1
#
_entry.id   AF-A0A101KPR7-F1
#
_cell.length_a   1.000
_cell.length_b   1.000
_cell.length_c   1.000
_cell.angle_alpha   90.00
_cell.angle_beta   90.00
_cell.angle_gamma   90.00
#
_symmetry.space_group_name_H-M   'P 1'
#
loop_
_entity.id
_entity.type
_entity.pdbx_description
1 polymer ?
#
loop_
_entity_poly.entity_id
_entity_poly.type
_entity_poly.pdbx_seq_one_letter_code
_entity_poly.pdbx_strand_id
1 'polypeptide(L)'
;MRSTLDTVAAIGLAIGGAFGLAGTFVASDALRETVWAIDGVALVVAAALLTMKYQRQGNDCVAAGFLTFVAGESLLLAGNAAGLQASVPSYLGGISLWAAALVLISAPKTFALWVRLTGFIAAALFAVSVFSALWGMPLLPTSAPLPALGYPFLVLTFAGWIWTLIKSER
;
A
#
# COMPACT_ATOMS: atom_id res chain seq x y z
N MET A 1 -20.17 -16.18 -8.84
CA MET A 1 -20.06 -15.00 -9.72
C MET A 1 -19.19 -13.98 -9.03
N ARG A 2 -18.09 -13.54 -9.66
CA ARG A 2 -17.27 -12.46 -9.12
C ARG A 2 -18.10 -11.19 -9.04
N SER A 3 -18.11 -10.55 -7.88
CA SER A 3 -18.81 -9.27 -7.76
C SER A 3 -18.05 -8.20 -8.55
N THR A 4 -18.77 -7.24 -9.14
CA THR A 4 -18.15 -6.08 -9.79
C THR A 4 -17.13 -5.40 -8.87
N LEU A 5 -17.41 -5.38 -7.56
CA LEU A 5 -16.52 -4.81 -6.54
C LEU A 5 -15.18 -5.55 -6.44
N ASP A 6 -15.17 -6.87 -6.50
CA ASP A 6 -13.93 -7.68 -6.47
C ASP A 6 -13.09 -7.50 -7.73
N THR A 7 -13.74 -7.26 -8.87
CA THR A 7 -13.05 -6.94 -10.13
C THR A 7 -12.41 -5.56 -10.04
N VAL A 8 -13.15 -4.55 -9.60
CA VAL A 8 -12.63 -3.17 -9.45
C VAL A 8 -11.50 -3.12 -8.42
N ALA A 9 -11.65 -3.77 -7.27
CA ALA A 9 -10.61 -3.82 -6.26
C ALA A 9 -9.32 -4.48 -6.78
N ALA A 10 -9.43 -5.60 -7.50
CA ALA A 10 -8.26 -6.28 -8.07
C ALA A 10 -7.55 -5.44 -9.14
N ILE A 11 -8.31 -4.77 -10.01
CA ILE A 11 -7.75 -3.85 -11.03
C ILE A 11 -7.05 -2.68 -10.33
N GLY A 12 -7.68 -2.09 -9.31
CA GLY A 12 -7.09 -1.00 -8.53
C GLY A 12 -5.77 -1.41 -7.85
N LEU A 13 -5.72 -2.61 -7.25
CA LEU A 13 -4.47 -3.15 -6.71
C LEU A 13 -3.39 -3.37 -7.77
N ALA A 14 -3.77 -3.85 -8.96
CA ALA A 14 -2.83 -4.10 -10.05
C ALA A 14 -2.24 -2.80 -10.61
N ILE A 15 -3.09 -1.80 -10.86
CA ILE A 15 -2.67 -0.45 -11.28
C ILE A 15 -1.80 0.16 -10.19
N GLY A 16 -2.26 0.13 -8.94
CA GLY A 16 -1.55 0.66 -7.79
C GLY A 16 -0.14 0.08 -7.61
N GLY A 17 -0.02 -1.24 -7.63
CA GLY A 17 1.27 -1.90 -7.49
C GLY A 17 2.22 -1.63 -8.66
N ALA A 18 1.72 -1.64 -9.90
CA ALA A 18 2.54 -1.42 -11.09
C ALA A 18 3.04 0.03 -11.18
N PHE A 19 2.13 0.99 -11.00
CA PHE A 19 2.45 2.41 -11.10
C PHE A 19 3.28 2.86 -9.89
N GLY A 20 2.98 2.42 -8.67
CA GLY A 20 3.77 2.76 -7.48
C GLY A 20 5.25 2.35 -7.60
N LEU A 21 5.51 1.15 -8.10
CA LEU A 21 6.87 0.71 -8.41
C LEU A 21 7.49 1.53 -9.53
N ALA A 22 6.77 1.72 -10.65
CA ALA A 22 7.30 2.49 -11.78
C ALA A 22 7.69 3.92 -11.36
N GLY A 23 6.85 4.62 -10.60
CA GLY A 23 7.10 5.96 -10.09
C GLY A 23 8.36 6.04 -9.22
N THR A 24 8.68 4.96 -8.49
CA THR A 24 9.87 4.88 -7.65
C THR A 24 11.18 4.82 -8.45
N PHE A 25 11.15 4.33 -9.69
CA PHE A 25 12.35 4.08 -10.50
C PHE A 25 12.48 4.99 -11.74
N VAL A 26 11.47 5.77 -12.09
CA VAL A 26 11.58 6.76 -13.18
C VAL A 26 12.38 7.98 -12.72
N ALA A 27 13.22 8.51 -13.61
CA ALA A 27 14.08 9.65 -13.32
C ALA A 27 13.38 11.02 -13.49
N SER A 28 12.28 11.08 -14.23
CA SER A 28 11.55 12.32 -14.49
C SER A 28 10.60 12.64 -13.34
N ASP A 29 10.75 13.84 -12.76
CA ASP A 29 9.89 14.32 -11.66
C ASP A 29 8.41 14.34 -12.05
N ALA A 30 8.08 15.00 -13.15
CA ALA A 30 6.70 15.09 -13.63
C ALA A 30 6.09 13.70 -13.89
N LEU A 31 6.84 12.78 -14.49
CA LEU A 31 6.35 11.42 -14.73
C LEU A 31 6.15 10.65 -13.43
N ARG A 32 7.09 10.75 -12.50
CA ARG A 32 7.00 10.12 -11.18
C ARG A 32 5.77 10.58 -10.42
N GLU A 33 5.56 11.89 -10.31
CA GLU A 33 4.42 12.47 -9.60
C GLU A 33 3.09 12.06 -10.24
N THR A 34 3.05 12.02 -11.59
CA THR A 34 1.86 11.56 -12.33
C THR A 34 1.55 10.10 -12.05
N VAL A 35 2.58 9.25 -12.11
CA VAL A 35 2.44 7.81 -11.88
C VAL A 35 2.02 7.54 -10.43
N TRP A 36 2.66 8.21 -9.46
CA TRP A 36 2.27 8.21 -8.05
C TRP A 36 0.86 8.68 -7.78
N ALA A 37 0.37 9.69 -8.51
CA ALA A 37 -1.02 10.10 -8.39
C ALA A 37 -1.98 9.01 -8.89
N ILE A 38 -1.65 8.32 -9.99
CA ILE A 38 -2.46 7.24 -10.54
C ILE A 38 -2.51 6.04 -9.57
N ASP A 39 -1.37 5.62 -9.02
CA ASP A 39 -1.40 4.53 -8.04
C ASP A 39 -2.15 4.89 -6.77
N GLY A 40 -1.91 6.07 -6.20
CA GLY A 40 -2.59 6.47 -4.96
C GLY A 40 -4.10 6.46 -5.09
N VAL A 41 -4.65 6.98 -6.19
CA VAL A 41 -6.09 6.90 -6.47
C VAL A 41 -6.57 5.45 -6.60
N ALA A 42 -5.84 4.62 -7.34
CA ALA A 42 -6.20 3.22 -7.55
C ALA A 42 -6.18 2.40 -6.25
N LEU A 43 -5.19 2.64 -5.38
CA LEU A 43 -5.04 1.99 -4.08
C LEU A 43 -6.09 2.46 -3.07
N VAL A 44 -6.42 3.76 -3.03
CA VAL A 44 -7.52 4.27 -2.19
C VAL A 44 -8.84 3.57 -2.56
N VAL A 45 -9.16 3.50 -3.86
CA VAL A 45 -10.39 2.83 -4.33
C VAL A 45 -10.38 1.35 -3.96
N ALA A 46 -9.29 0.64 -4.23
CA ALA A 46 -9.20 -0.78 -3.95
C ALA A 46 -9.31 -1.09 -2.45
N ALA A 47 -8.58 -0.36 -1.60
CA ALA A 47 -8.59 -0.58 -0.16
C ALA A 47 -9.95 -0.19 0.47
N ALA A 48 -10.64 0.83 -0.03
CA ALA A 48 -12.00 1.16 0.40
C ALA A 48 -12.98 0.01 0.10
N LEU A 49 -12.91 -0.57 -1.10
CA LEU A 49 -13.75 -1.72 -1.46
C LEU A 49 -13.44 -2.96 -0.63
N LEU A 50 -12.16 -3.21 -0.34
CA LEU A 50 -11.72 -4.32 0.51
C LEU A 50 -12.15 -4.13 1.97
N THR A 51 -12.12 -2.89 2.47
CA THR A 51 -12.67 -2.53 3.79
C THR A 51 -14.12 -2.97 3.89
N MET A 52 -14.96 -2.53 2.93
CA MET A 52 -16.38 -2.86 2.90
C MET A 52 -16.61 -4.38 2.78
N LYS A 53 -15.81 -5.06 1.96
CA LYS A 53 -15.89 -6.51 1.78
C LYS A 53 -15.63 -7.26 3.08
N TYR A 54 -14.50 -6.99 3.73
CA TYR A 54 -14.11 -7.74 4.94
C TYR A 54 -14.97 -7.37 6.14
N GLN A 55 -15.47 -6.14 6.23
CA GLN A 55 -16.46 -5.77 7.25
C GLN A 55 -17.77 -6.56 7.06
N ARG A 56 -18.28 -6.68 5.83
CA ARG A 56 -19.49 -7.50 5.54
C ARG A 56 -19.29 -8.99 5.82
N GLN A 57 -18.05 -9.46 5.83
CA GLN A 57 -17.69 -10.83 6.17
C GLN A 57 -17.45 -11.02 7.69
N GLY A 58 -17.66 -9.99 8.52
CA GLY A 58 -17.43 -10.04 9.97
C GLY A 58 -15.94 -10.09 10.34
N ASN A 59 -15.04 -9.70 9.43
CA ASN A 59 -13.61 -9.70 9.66
C ASN A 59 -13.12 -8.28 9.96
N ASP A 60 -13.48 -7.79 11.14
CA ASP A 60 -13.31 -6.39 11.53
C ASP A 60 -11.83 -5.97 11.60
N CYS A 61 -10.93 -6.89 11.99
CA CYS A 61 -9.50 -6.60 12.07
C CYS A 61 -8.89 -6.35 10.69
N VAL A 62 -9.22 -7.20 9.70
CA VAL A 62 -8.76 -7.00 8.32
C VAL A 62 -9.42 -5.75 7.70
N ALA A 63 -10.69 -5.52 7.98
CA ALA A 63 -11.39 -4.32 7.52
C ALA A 63 -10.76 -3.04 8.08
N ALA A 64 -10.48 -2.99 9.38
CA ALA A 64 -9.77 -1.89 10.03
C ALA A 64 -8.36 -1.69 9.44
N GLY A 65 -7.68 -2.78 9.10
CA GLY A 65 -6.41 -2.74 8.39
C GLY A 65 -6.50 -2.06 7.02
N PHE A 66 -7.46 -2.44 6.17
CA PHE A 66 -7.67 -1.78 4.88
C PHE A 66 -8.15 -0.32 5.03
N LEU A 67 -8.95 -0.01 6.05
CA LEU A 67 -9.35 1.37 6.34
C LEU A 67 -8.14 2.23 6.73
N THR A 68 -7.25 1.68 7.56
CA THR A 68 -5.98 2.32 7.92
C THR A 68 -5.09 2.50 6.69
N PHE A 69 -5.10 1.53 5.77
CA PHE A 69 -4.38 1.62 4.50
C PHE A 69 -4.92 2.77 3.64
N VAL A 70 -6.24 2.95 3.54
CA VAL A 70 -6.86 4.09 2.83
C VAL A 70 -6.37 5.42 3.41
N ALA A 71 -6.33 5.55 4.74
CA ALA A 71 -5.85 6.76 5.39
C ALA A 71 -4.36 7.03 5.07
N GLY A 72 -3.53 5.99 5.12
CA GLY A 72 -2.12 6.09 4.75
C GLY A 72 -1.90 6.50 3.29
N GLU A 73 -2.59 5.82 2.38
CA GLU A 73 -2.54 6.10 0.94
C GLU A 73 -2.97 7.54 0.62
N SER A 74 -4.00 8.02 1.31
CA SER A 74 -4.50 9.38 1.10
C SER A 74 -3.48 10.45 1.49
N LEU A 75 -2.64 10.19 2.50
CA LEU A 75 -1.53 11.07 2.86
C LEU A 75 -0.40 11.06 1.80
N LEU A 76 -0.09 9.88 1.25
CA LEU A 76 0.88 9.78 0.14
C LEU A 76 0.36 10.54 -1.08
N LEU A 77 -0.88 10.27 -1.48
CA LEU A 77 -1.53 10.94 -2.62
C LEU A 77 -1.54 12.46 -2.48
N ALA A 78 -1.84 12.98 -1.28
CA ALA A 78 -1.83 14.42 -1.01
C ALA A 78 -0.43 15.06 -1.15
N GLY A 79 0.63 14.27 -0.97
CA GLY A 79 2.01 14.73 -1.09
C GLY A 79 2.56 14.74 -2.51
N ASN A 80 1.97 13.97 -3.44
CA ASN A 80 2.57 13.72 -4.75
C ASN A 80 2.84 15.00 -5.56
N ALA A 81 1.90 15.93 -5.58
CA ALA A 81 2.05 17.19 -6.33
C ALA A 81 3.01 18.20 -5.66
N ALA A 82 3.46 17.96 -4.43
CA ALA A 82 4.38 18.85 -3.74
C ALA A 82 5.84 18.65 -4.18
N GLY A 83 6.14 17.56 -4.91
CA GLY A 83 7.49 17.16 -5.25
C GLY A 83 8.18 16.36 -4.15
N LEU A 84 9.32 15.75 -4.49
CA LEU A 84 9.95 14.70 -3.68
C LEU A 84 10.36 15.14 -2.26
N GLN A 85 10.93 16.34 -2.13
CA GLN A 85 11.44 16.83 -0.85
C GLN A 85 10.30 17.38 0.02
N ALA A 86 9.35 18.08 -0.58
CA ALA A 86 8.24 18.68 0.16
C ALA A 86 7.19 17.65 0.59
N SER A 87 7.11 16.50 -0.09
CA SER A 87 6.21 15.41 0.28
C SER A 87 6.65 14.60 1.50
N VAL A 88 7.88 14.80 2.02
CA VAL A 88 8.43 13.99 3.11
C VAL A 88 7.51 13.87 4.32
N PRO A 89 6.88 14.95 4.86
CA PRO A 89 6.00 14.81 6.01
C PRO A 89 4.78 13.93 5.75
N SER A 90 4.11 14.10 4.61
CA SER A 90 2.92 13.32 4.27
C SER A 90 3.29 11.88 3.89
N TYR A 91 4.42 11.70 3.23
CA TYR A 91 5.01 10.40 2.94
C TYR A 91 5.29 9.60 4.22
N LEU A 92 6.03 10.18 5.17
CA LEU A 92 6.35 9.53 6.45
C LEU A 92 5.07 9.19 7.23
N GLY A 93 4.10 10.10 7.26
CA GLY A 93 2.80 9.85 7.87
C GLY A 93 2.09 8.67 7.21
N GLY A 94 2.05 8.61 5.89
CA GLY A 94 1.33 7.55 5.19
C GLY A 94 2.04 6.19 5.20
N ILE A 95 3.39 6.13 5.10
CA ILE A 95 4.09 4.84 5.26
C ILE A 95 4.03 4.31 6.70
N SER A 96 3.88 5.20 7.70
CA SER A 96 3.60 4.79 9.09
C SER A 96 2.24 4.08 9.18
N LEU A 97 1.21 4.66 8.55
CA LEU A 97 -0.12 4.07 8.50
C LEU A 97 -0.16 2.79 7.66
N TRP A 98 0.59 2.73 6.55
CA TRP A 98 0.77 1.48 5.79
C TRP A 98 1.38 0.39 6.66
N ALA A 99 2.44 0.68 7.43
CA ALA A 99 3.05 -0.31 8.30
C ALA A 99 2.06 -0.89 9.32
N ALA A 100 1.28 -0.03 9.97
CA ALA A 100 0.22 -0.45 10.90
C ALA A 100 -0.89 -1.25 10.18
N ALA A 101 -1.35 -0.77 9.03
CA ALA A 101 -2.37 -1.41 8.21
C ALA A 101 -1.96 -2.83 7.80
N LEU A 102 -0.72 -3.00 7.33
CA LEU A 102 -0.18 -4.29 6.89
C LEU A 102 -0.12 -5.30 8.04
N VAL A 103 0.19 -4.86 9.27
CA VAL A 103 0.13 -5.71 10.46
C VAL A 103 -1.31 -6.15 10.73
N LEU A 104 -2.28 -5.23 10.71
CA LEU A 104 -3.70 -5.54 10.94
C LEU A 104 -4.27 -6.49 9.88
N ILE A 105 -3.91 -6.31 8.61
CA ILE A 105 -4.34 -7.17 7.51
C ILE A 105 -3.69 -8.56 7.61
N SER A 106 -2.41 -8.62 8.02
CA SER A 106 -1.62 -9.86 8.00
C SER A 106 -1.71 -10.68 9.28
N ALA A 107 -2.15 -10.10 10.40
CA ALA A 107 -2.27 -10.82 11.67
C ALA A 107 -3.34 -11.93 11.65
N PRO A 108 -4.58 -11.68 11.19
CA PRO A 108 -5.61 -12.73 11.07
C PRO A 108 -5.26 -13.79 10.03
N LYS A 109 -5.76 -15.02 10.22
CA LYS A 109 -5.57 -16.15 9.28
C LYS A 109 -6.54 -16.10 8.09
N THR A 110 -6.73 -14.91 7.52
CA THR A 110 -7.66 -14.67 6.40
C THR A 110 -7.01 -14.88 5.05
N PHE A 111 -5.77 -14.42 4.90
CA PHE A 111 -4.97 -14.61 3.70
C PHE A 111 -4.03 -15.82 3.84
N ALA A 112 -3.55 -16.34 2.71
CA ALA A 112 -2.56 -17.40 2.70
C ALA A 112 -1.28 -16.97 3.44
N LEU A 113 -0.57 -17.94 4.03
CA LEU A 113 0.60 -17.66 4.87
C LEU A 113 1.65 -16.79 4.14
N TRP A 114 1.95 -17.08 2.88
CA TRP A 114 2.94 -16.33 2.12
C TRP A 114 2.56 -14.84 1.96
N VAL A 115 1.27 -14.52 1.76
CA VAL A 115 0.77 -13.13 1.63
C VAL A 115 0.95 -12.39 2.95
N ARG A 116 0.68 -13.08 4.07
CA ARG A 116 0.85 -12.52 5.41
C ARG A 116 2.33 -12.25 5.70
N LEU A 117 3.21 -13.16 5.29
CA LEU A 117 4.66 -12.99 5.45
C LEU A 117 5.19 -11.80 4.65
N THR A 118 4.79 -11.65 3.37
CA THR A 118 5.19 -10.47 2.57
C THR A 118 4.65 -9.18 3.18
N GLY A 119 3.43 -9.20 3.71
CA GLY A 119 2.83 -8.06 4.40
C GLY A 119 3.60 -7.66 5.66
N PHE A 120 3.99 -8.63 6.50
CA PHE A 120 4.82 -8.36 7.68
C PHE A 120 6.22 -7.85 7.34
N ILE A 121 6.85 -8.39 6.30
CA ILE A 121 8.18 -7.92 5.85
C ILE A 121 8.07 -6.47 5.37
N ALA A 122 7.08 -6.15 4.52
CA ALA A 122 6.83 -4.78 4.08
C ALA A 122 6.57 -3.84 5.27
N ALA A 123 5.72 -4.25 6.22
CA ALA A 123 5.43 -3.49 7.42
C ALA A 123 6.69 -3.17 8.24
N ALA A 124 7.56 -4.16 8.45
CA ALA A 124 8.80 -3.98 9.19
C ALA A 124 9.75 -3.00 8.47
N LEU A 125 9.91 -3.13 7.15
CA LEU A 125 10.78 -2.26 6.36
C LEU A 125 10.30 -0.80 6.37
N PHE A 126 8.99 -0.56 6.25
CA PHE A 126 8.42 0.78 6.37
C PHE A 126 8.54 1.34 7.79
N ALA A 127 8.29 0.52 8.82
CA ALA A 127 8.46 0.95 10.21
C ALA A 127 9.91 1.38 10.49
N VAL A 128 10.91 0.59 10.07
CA VAL A 128 12.32 0.95 10.22
C VAL A 128 12.65 2.24 9.46
N SER A 129 12.07 2.45 8.28
CA SER A 129 12.24 3.68 7.51
C SER A 129 11.69 4.91 8.26
N VAL A 130 10.48 4.79 8.82
CA VAL A 130 9.87 5.84 9.66
C VAL A 130 10.74 6.14 10.87
N PHE A 131 11.15 5.13 11.64
CA PHE A 131 12.00 5.33 12.80
C PHE A 131 13.34 6.00 12.44
N SER A 132 13.97 5.56 11.34
CA SER A 132 15.21 6.16 10.87
C SER A 132 15.04 7.64 10.52
N ALA A 133 13.94 7.99 9.85
CA ALA A 133 13.65 9.37 9.50
C ALA A 133 13.37 10.25 10.73
N LEU A 134 12.61 9.74 11.70
CA LEU A 134 12.37 10.42 12.97
C LEU A 134 13.65 10.59 13.81
N TRP A 135 14.65 9.73 13.58
CA TRP A 135 15.99 9.83 14.19
C TRP A 135 16.97 10.70 13.40
N GLY A 136 16.48 11.46 12.40
CA GLY A 136 17.25 12.47 11.69
C GLY A 136 17.84 12.01 10.35
N MET A 137 17.57 10.80 9.87
CA MET A 137 17.99 10.38 8.53
C MET A 137 17.10 11.06 7.46
N PRO A 138 17.66 11.79 6.48
CA PRO A 138 16.88 12.49 5.47
C PRO A 138 16.38 11.54 4.37
N LEU A 139 15.48 10.64 4.73
CA LEU A 139 14.94 9.63 3.82
C LEU A 139 13.87 10.24 2.91
N LEU A 140 14.02 9.98 1.61
CA LEU A 140 13.06 10.30 0.57
C LEU A 140 12.30 9.03 0.17
N PRO A 141 11.13 9.15 -0.47
CA PRO A 141 10.40 8.01 -1.01
C PRO A 141 11.24 7.11 -1.94
N THR A 142 12.22 7.68 -2.65
CA THR A 142 13.12 6.95 -3.56
C THR A 142 14.46 6.58 -2.93
N SER A 143 14.66 6.80 -1.62
CA SER A 143 15.91 6.45 -0.94
C SER A 143 16.15 4.94 -0.93
N ALA A 144 17.42 4.57 -1.11
CA ALA A 144 17.90 3.19 -1.06
C ALA A 144 18.94 3.01 0.05
N PRO A 145 18.95 1.88 0.77
CA PRO A 145 18.07 0.71 0.57
C PRO A 145 16.67 0.89 1.17
N LEU A 146 16.51 1.76 2.17
CA LEU A 146 15.23 2.07 2.79
C LEU A 146 14.79 3.47 2.37
N PRO A 147 13.50 3.67 2.00
CA PRO A 147 12.38 2.72 2.05
C PRO A 147 12.24 1.81 0.81
N ALA A 148 13.08 1.98 -0.22
CA ALA A 148 12.92 1.32 -1.53
C ALA A 148 12.72 -0.21 -1.48
N LEU A 149 13.38 -0.91 -0.56
CA LEU A 149 13.23 -2.37 -0.40
C LEU A 149 11.83 -2.80 0.08
N GLY A 150 11.04 -1.92 0.70
CA GLY A 150 9.69 -2.23 1.16
C GLY A 150 8.69 -2.42 0.01
N TYR A 151 8.83 -1.65 -1.08
CA TYR A 151 7.85 -1.64 -2.17
C TYR A 151 7.69 -2.98 -2.90
N PRO A 152 8.75 -3.74 -3.23
CA PRO A 152 8.58 -5.07 -3.82
C PRO A 152 7.75 -6.02 -2.94
N PHE A 153 7.96 -6.02 -1.62
CA PHE A 153 7.17 -6.84 -0.70
C PHE A 153 5.73 -6.36 -0.58
N LEU A 154 5.50 -5.05 -0.63
CA LEU A 154 4.16 -4.47 -0.70
C LEU A 154 3.43 -4.95 -1.98
N VAL A 155 4.08 -4.88 -3.14
CA VAL A 155 3.49 -5.33 -4.41
C VAL A 155 3.25 -6.83 -4.45
N LEU A 156 4.16 -7.65 -3.89
CA LEU A 156 3.90 -9.09 -3.71
C LEU A 156 2.68 -9.34 -2.83
N THR A 157 2.48 -8.52 -1.80
CA THR A 157 1.29 -8.58 -0.94
C THR A 157 0.02 -8.23 -1.73
N PHE A 158 0.06 -7.20 -2.59
CA PHE A 158 -1.04 -6.86 -3.49
C PHE A 158 -1.37 -8.00 -4.46
N ALA A 159 -0.36 -8.66 -5.03
CA ALA A 159 -0.55 -9.84 -5.87
C ALA A 159 -1.27 -10.96 -5.10
N GLY A 160 -0.94 -11.13 -3.81
CA GLY A 160 -1.64 -12.04 -2.91
C GLY A 160 -3.11 -11.69 -2.68
N TRP A 161 -3.41 -10.41 -2.45
CA TRP A 161 -4.78 -9.94 -2.31
C TRP A 161 -5.59 -10.12 -3.60
N ILE A 162 -5.00 -9.77 -4.76
CA ILE A 162 -5.59 -10.01 -6.08
C ILE A 162 -5.89 -11.49 -6.26
N TRP A 163 -4.93 -12.36 -5.95
CA TRP A 163 -5.11 -13.82 -6.03
C TRP A 163 -6.28 -14.30 -5.17
N THR A 164 -6.43 -13.77 -3.94
CA THR A 164 -7.57 -14.09 -3.07
C THR A 164 -8.90 -13.62 -3.67
N LEU A 165 -8.95 -12.44 -4.29
CA LEU A 165 -10.15 -11.93 -4.96
C LEU A 165 -10.56 -12.77 -6.16
N ILE A 166 -9.60 -13.32 -6.89
CA ILE A 166 -9.84 -14.19 -8.06
C ILE A 166 -10.24 -15.60 -7.60
N LYS A 167 -9.58 -16.14 -6.56
CA LYS A 167 -9.81 -17.53 -6.11
C LYS A 167 -11.13 -17.73 -5.38
N SER A 168 -11.73 -16.70 -4.78
CA SER A 168 -13.05 -16.81 -4.13
C SER A 168 -14.22 -17.13 -5.09
N GLU A 169 -13.93 -17.39 -6.37
CA GLU A 169 -14.85 -17.92 -7.38
C GLU A 169 -15.12 -19.44 -7.29
N ARG A 170 -14.43 -20.18 -6.42
CA ARG A 170 -14.64 -21.64 -6.26
C ARG A 170 -15.39 -22.00 -4.99
#